data_AF-A0A2W1C135-F1
#
_entry.id   AF-A0A2W1C135-F1
#
_cell.length_a   1.000
_cell.length_b   1.000
_cell.length_c   1.000
_cell.angle_alpha   90.00
_cell.angle_beta   90.00
_cell.angle_gamma   90.00
#
_symmetry.space_group_name_H-M   'P 1'
#
loop_
_entity.id
_entity.type
_entity.pdbx_description
1 polymer ?
#
loop_
_entity_poly.entity_id
_entity_poly.type
_entity_poly.pdbx_seq_one_letter_code
_entity_poly.pdbx_strand_id
1 'polypeptide(L)'
;MLHPLAGIAPPDVRRSVASGIERAKLETDQRHPMHNYTPVPQRLKSRRGFYKTVAPLDGEASRARRDLWRSRSLLPSPFVPLLESLPPGHDLPRRVWQSLNRLRTQVGQSKEKRSRWGFAGAADLGCECGTAVQTMSHLIACSLCPETCSREDLMSASGRALAVAAYWADIV
;
A
#
# COMPACT_ATOMS: atom_id res chain seq x y z
N MET A 1 -1.42 -8.75 -7.18
CA MET A 1 -0.50 -7.80 -6.52
C MET A 1 -1.31 -7.03 -5.50
N LEU A 2 -1.01 -7.12 -4.20
CA LEU A 2 -1.74 -6.35 -3.19
C LEU A 2 -1.37 -4.88 -3.36
N HIS A 3 -2.37 -4.02 -3.56
CA HIS A 3 -2.16 -2.61 -3.80
C HIS A 3 -1.65 -1.91 -2.53
N PRO A 4 -0.70 -0.97 -2.64
CA PRO A 4 -0.22 -0.22 -1.50
C PRO A 4 -1.40 0.55 -0.88
N LEU A 5 -1.45 0.59 0.45
CA LEU A 5 -2.33 1.50 1.19
C LEU A 5 -1.52 2.73 1.57
N ALA A 6 -2.14 3.90 1.54
CA ALA A 6 -1.45 5.12 1.90
C ALA A 6 -1.06 5.08 3.39
N GLY A 7 0.21 5.33 3.69
CA GLY A 7 0.73 5.37 5.06
C GLY A 7 0.96 4.01 5.71
N ILE A 8 0.68 2.88 5.04
CA ILE A 8 0.88 1.54 5.60
C ILE A 8 1.88 0.76 4.75
N ALA A 9 2.91 0.20 5.40
CA ALA A 9 3.93 -0.59 4.73
C ALA A 9 3.33 -1.82 3.99
N PRO A 10 3.85 -2.17 2.81
CA PRO A 10 3.43 -3.34 2.06
C PRO A 10 3.47 -4.64 2.87
N PRO A 11 2.62 -5.64 2.54
CA PRO A 11 2.53 -6.89 3.29
C PRO A 11 3.85 -7.68 3.38
N ASP A 12 4.71 -7.63 2.38
CA ASP A 12 6.02 -8.29 2.41
C ASP A 12 6.98 -7.61 3.40
N VAL A 13 6.99 -6.28 3.47
CA VAL A 13 7.79 -5.51 4.44
C VAL A 13 7.32 -5.82 5.85
N ARG A 14 6.00 -5.76 6.11
CA ARG A 14 5.43 -6.04 7.43
C ARG A 14 5.73 -7.47 7.89
N ARG A 15 5.57 -8.46 7.01
CA ARG A 15 5.88 -9.85 7.33
C ARG A 15 7.36 -10.06 7.61
N SER A 16 8.24 -9.40 6.86
CA SER A 16 9.69 -9.49 7.06
C SER A 16 10.09 -8.98 8.45
N VAL A 17 9.58 -7.82 8.85
CA VAL A 17 9.90 -7.25 10.17
C VAL A 17 9.26 -8.07 11.30
N ALA A 18 8.02 -8.52 11.15
CA ALA A 18 7.39 -9.42 12.12
C ALA A 18 8.21 -10.70 12.34
N SER A 19 8.77 -11.27 11.26
CA SER A 19 9.65 -12.44 11.34
C SER A 19 10.92 -12.12 12.13
N GLY A 20 11.52 -10.95 11.91
CA GLY A 20 12.68 -10.49 12.68
C GLY A 20 12.39 -10.30 14.17
N ILE A 21 11.21 -9.78 14.52
CA ILE A 21 10.76 -9.65 15.93
C ILE A 21 10.69 -11.02 16.58
N GLU A 22 10.03 -11.99 15.94
CA GLU A 22 9.96 -13.35 16.46
C GLU A 22 11.37 -13.95 16.62
N ARG A 23 12.27 -13.71 15.65
CA ARG A 23 13.67 -14.14 15.72
C ARG A 23 14.44 -13.51 16.89
N ALA A 24 14.16 -12.26 17.24
CA ALA A 24 14.75 -11.61 18.41
C ALA A 24 14.18 -12.16 19.73
N LYS A 25 12.88 -12.45 19.80
CA LYS A 25 12.24 -13.08 20.98
C LYS A 25 12.83 -14.46 21.26
N LEU A 26 13.08 -15.25 20.21
CA LEU A 26 13.75 -16.55 20.30
C LEU A 26 15.11 -16.49 21.03
N GLU A 27 15.81 -15.36 20.95
CA GLU A 27 17.14 -15.18 21.57
C GLU A 27 17.06 -14.50 22.95
N THR A 28 16.04 -13.67 23.18
CA THR A 28 16.00 -12.76 24.34
C THR A 28 14.93 -13.13 25.38
N ASP A 29 13.80 -13.69 24.95
CA ASP A 29 12.64 -13.96 25.81
C ASP A 29 12.62 -15.40 26.31
N GLN A 30 12.87 -15.60 27.60
CA GLN A 30 12.86 -16.91 28.26
C GLN A 30 11.50 -17.61 28.25
N ARG A 31 10.40 -16.88 28.08
CA ARG A 31 9.05 -17.45 28.01
C ARG A 31 8.70 -17.95 26.62
N HIS A 32 9.50 -17.60 25.61
CA HIS A 32 9.28 -18.05 24.25
C HIS A 32 9.49 -19.57 24.17
N PRO A 33 8.55 -20.37 23.62
CA PRO A 33 8.65 -21.84 23.63
C PRO A 33 9.91 -22.42 22.97
N MET A 34 10.54 -21.62 22.10
CA MET A 34 11.77 -21.98 21.39
C MET A 34 12.97 -21.13 21.86
N HIS A 35 12.92 -20.54 23.06
CA HIS A 35 14.05 -19.80 23.63
C HIS A 35 15.29 -20.70 23.70
N ASN A 36 16.44 -20.21 23.24
CA ASN A 36 17.69 -20.97 23.14
C ASN A 36 17.59 -22.27 22.33
N TYR A 37 16.59 -22.40 21.44
CA TYR A 37 16.49 -23.56 20.57
C TYR A 37 17.69 -23.63 19.63
N THR A 38 18.32 -24.80 19.57
CA THR A 38 19.44 -25.08 18.68
C THR A 38 18.90 -25.62 17.34
N PRO A 39 19.12 -24.92 16.21
CA PRO A 39 18.60 -25.36 14.93
C PRO A 39 19.24 -26.67 14.46
N VAL A 40 18.39 -27.63 14.09
CA VAL A 40 18.83 -28.89 13.49
C VAL A 40 19.60 -28.65 12.18
N PRO A 41 20.63 -29.45 11.90
CA PRO A 41 21.32 -29.41 10.61
C PRO A 41 20.35 -29.56 9.44
N GLN A 42 20.61 -28.81 8.38
CA GLN A 42 19.76 -28.78 7.21
C GLN A 42 19.91 -30.08 6.42
N ARG A 43 18.86 -30.91 6.40
CA ARG A 43 18.85 -32.19 5.65
C ARG A 43 18.90 -32.02 4.13
N LEU A 44 18.22 -31.00 3.58
CA LEU A 44 18.11 -30.77 2.13
C LEU A 44 18.48 -29.33 1.78
N LYS A 45 19.29 -29.13 0.73
CA LYS A 45 19.75 -27.80 0.26
C LYS A 45 18.60 -26.83 -0.04
N SER A 46 17.45 -27.33 -0.51
CA SER A 46 16.27 -26.52 -0.81
C SER A 46 15.49 -26.06 0.43
N ARG A 47 15.59 -26.77 1.56
CA ARG A 47 14.85 -26.44 2.79
C ARG A 47 15.61 -25.41 3.62
N ARG A 48 15.35 -24.14 3.37
CA ARG A 48 15.87 -23.03 4.20
C ARG A 48 14.94 -22.84 5.40
N GLY A 49 15.40 -23.26 6.58
CA GLY A 49 14.66 -23.07 7.83
C GLY A 49 14.62 -21.61 8.26
N PHE A 50 13.67 -21.30 9.16
CA PHE A 50 13.47 -19.96 9.69
C PHE A 50 14.76 -19.36 10.29
N TYR A 51 15.45 -20.10 11.16
CA TYR A 51 16.71 -19.69 11.81
C TYR A 51 17.83 -19.28 10.86
N LYS A 52 17.90 -19.87 9.67
CA LYS A 52 18.93 -19.55 8.67
C LYS A 52 18.54 -18.41 7.74
N THR A 53 17.24 -18.14 7.62
CA THR A 53 16.69 -17.23 6.60
C THR A 53 16.34 -15.87 7.18
N VAL A 54 16.02 -15.82 8.47
CA VAL A 54 15.54 -14.63 9.16
C VAL A 54 16.60 -14.19 10.17
N ALA A 55 17.07 -12.96 10.01
CA ALA A 55 17.92 -12.30 11.00
C ALA A 55 17.04 -11.74 12.13
N PRO A 56 17.52 -11.72 13.39
CA PRO A 56 16.85 -11.03 14.48
C PRO A 56 16.69 -9.55 14.12
N LEU A 57 15.58 -8.97 14.57
CA LEU A 57 15.36 -7.54 14.40
C LEU A 57 16.18 -6.77 15.43
N ASP A 58 17.05 -5.91 14.96
CA ASP A 58 17.77 -4.95 15.80
C ASP A 58 17.01 -3.61 15.88
N GLY A 59 16.60 -3.24 17.10
CA GLY A 59 15.99 -1.95 17.39
C GLY A 59 14.47 -1.86 17.16
N GLU A 60 13.99 -0.67 16.82
CA GLU A 60 12.57 -0.33 16.82
C GLU A 60 11.87 -0.80 15.52
N ALA A 61 10.77 -1.54 15.67
CA ALA A 61 10.09 -2.19 14.56
C ALA A 61 9.52 -1.23 13.51
N SER A 62 9.08 -0.04 13.92
CA SER A 62 8.52 0.95 12.98
C SER A 62 9.62 1.60 12.15
N ARG A 63 10.77 1.94 12.75
CA ARG A 63 11.97 2.37 12.03
C ARG A 63 12.44 1.32 11.02
N ALA A 64 12.59 0.06 11.45
CA ALA A 64 13.02 -1.01 10.55
C ALA A 64 12.06 -1.24 9.38
N ARG A 65 10.74 -1.15 9.62
CA ARG A 65 9.75 -1.21 8.54
C ARG A 65 9.88 -0.04 7.58
N ARG A 66 10.05 1.19 8.06
CA ARG A 66 10.24 2.38 7.19
C ARG A 66 11.49 2.26 6.35
N ASP A 67 12.60 1.81 6.93
CA ASP A 67 13.87 1.68 6.22
C ASP A 67 13.81 0.56 5.17
N LEU A 68 13.22 -0.59 5.51
CA LEU A 68 12.99 -1.69 4.56
C LEU A 68 11.98 -1.31 3.46
N TRP A 69 10.95 -0.54 3.81
CA TRP A 69 9.98 -0.03 2.85
C TRP A 69 10.66 0.93 1.87
N ARG A 70 11.49 1.85 2.37
CA ARG A 70 12.25 2.79 1.54
C ARG A 70 13.20 2.05 0.58
N SER A 71 13.94 1.05 1.06
CA SER A 71 14.90 0.32 0.23
C SER A 71 14.25 -0.53 -0.87
N ARG A 72 13.04 -1.05 -0.63
CA ARG A 72 12.27 -1.85 -1.61
C ARG A 72 11.38 -1.01 -2.53
N SER A 73 11.19 0.27 -2.24
CA SER A 73 10.36 1.14 -3.07
C SER A 73 11.11 1.47 -4.36
N LEU A 74 10.71 0.84 -5.46
CA LEU A 74 11.26 1.06 -6.80
C LEU A 74 10.88 2.41 -7.43
N LEU A 75 10.02 3.19 -6.77
CA LEU A 75 9.52 4.46 -7.29
C LEU A 75 10.38 5.63 -6.74
N PRO A 76 10.86 6.54 -7.61
CA PRO A 76 11.56 7.73 -7.17
C PRO A 76 10.56 8.62 -6.43
N SER A 77 10.71 8.68 -5.10
CA SER A 77 9.74 9.25 -4.16
C SER A 77 8.40 8.51 -4.13
N PRO A 78 8.01 7.90 -3.00
CA PRO A 78 6.68 7.34 -2.90
C PRO A 78 5.67 8.48 -2.93
N PHE A 79 4.68 8.38 -3.83
CA PHE A 79 3.55 9.31 -3.97
C PHE A 79 2.81 9.59 -2.64
N VAL A 80 3.03 8.73 -1.64
CA VAL A 80 2.56 8.85 -0.26
C VAL A 80 3.75 8.76 0.70
N PRO A 81 3.85 9.64 1.71
CA PRO A 81 4.88 9.56 2.75
C PRO A 81 4.95 8.19 3.44
N LEU A 82 6.17 7.67 3.62
CA LEU A 82 6.44 6.40 4.30
C LEU A 82 6.46 6.57 5.83
N LEU A 83 5.34 7.04 6.40
CA LEU A 83 5.30 7.47 7.80
C LEU A 83 4.84 6.39 8.79
N GLU A 84 4.23 5.29 8.32
CA GLU A 84 3.52 4.31 9.16
C GLU A 84 2.38 4.90 10.00
N SER A 85 1.86 6.05 9.59
CA SER A 85 0.71 6.70 10.17
C SER A 85 -0.42 6.75 9.15
N LEU A 86 -1.66 6.73 9.64
CA LEU A 86 -2.82 6.94 8.77
C LEU A 86 -2.73 8.36 8.16
N PRO A 87 -2.94 8.50 6.84
CA PRO A 87 -2.90 9.80 6.19
C PRO A 87 -4.13 10.65 6.59
N PRO A 88 -4.13 11.96 6.31
CA PRO A 88 -5.28 12.84 6.54
C PRO A 88 -6.58 12.27 5.92
N GLY A 89 -7.71 12.52 6.57
CA GLY A 89 -9.03 11.99 6.16
C GLY A 89 -9.27 10.53 6.53
N HIS A 90 -8.54 9.99 7.52
CA HIS A 90 -8.73 8.61 8.00
C HIS A 90 -10.03 8.41 8.80
N ASP A 91 -10.61 9.50 9.26
CA ASP A 91 -11.86 9.65 10.00
C ASP A 91 -13.09 9.78 9.07
N LEU A 92 -12.87 9.88 7.75
CA LEU A 92 -13.95 9.99 6.77
C LEU A 92 -14.80 8.71 6.68
N PRO A 93 -16.04 8.81 6.18
CA PRO A 93 -16.85 7.65 5.84
C PRO A 93 -16.08 6.67 4.95
N ARG A 94 -16.21 5.38 5.24
CA ARG A 94 -15.40 4.30 4.64
C ARG A 94 -15.30 4.39 3.11
N ARG A 95 -16.39 4.69 2.40
CA ARG A 95 -16.40 4.79 0.93
C ARG A 95 -15.53 5.94 0.41
N VAL A 96 -15.68 7.12 1.00
CA VAL A 96 -14.89 8.32 0.66
C VAL A 96 -13.42 8.09 1.00
N TRP A 97 -13.14 7.53 2.18
CA TRP A 97 -11.77 7.18 2.58
C TRP A 97 -11.13 6.16 1.62
N GLN A 98 -11.85 5.13 1.20
CA GLN A 98 -11.36 4.15 0.23
C GLN A 98 -11.05 4.80 -1.12
N SER A 99 -11.98 5.60 -1.65
CA SER A 99 -11.80 6.34 -2.89
C SER A 99 -10.58 7.27 -2.83
N LEU A 100 -10.46 8.06 -1.76
CA LEU A 100 -9.31 8.94 -1.51
C LEU A 100 -7.99 8.18 -1.51
N ASN A 101 -7.93 7.00 -0.87
CA ASN A 101 -6.73 6.16 -0.87
C ASN A 101 -6.40 5.55 -2.24
N ARG A 102 -7.43 5.18 -3.02
CA ARG A 102 -7.24 4.70 -4.40
C ARG A 102 -6.69 5.82 -5.28
N LEU A 103 -7.18 7.05 -5.13
CA LEU A 103 -6.66 8.22 -5.84
C LEU A 103 -5.22 8.54 -5.42
N ARG A 104 -4.90 8.57 -4.12
CA ARG A 104 -3.54 8.80 -3.60
C ARG A 104 -2.50 7.83 -4.15
N THR A 105 -2.85 6.55 -4.12
CA THR A 105 -1.94 5.48 -4.53
C THR A 105 -1.96 5.26 -6.04
N GLN A 106 -2.85 5.95 -6.77
CA GLN A 106 -3.18 5.68 -8.17
C GLN A 106 -3.57 4.20 -8.36
N VAL A 107 -4.15 3.63 -7.30
CA VAL A 107 -4.65 2.31 -6.91
C VAL A 107 -6.09 1.91 -7.22
N GLY A 108 -6.82 2.52 -8.17
CA GLY A 108 -8.29 2.37 -8.27
C GLY A 108 -8.84 1.60 -9.47
N GLN A 109 -10.18 1.56 -9.59
CA GLN A 109 -10.91 0.88 -10.68
C GLN A 109 -11.17 1.77 -11.91
N SER A 110 -10.13 2.38 -12.48
CA SER A 110 -10.30 3.10 -13.75
C SER A 110 -10.64 2.14 -14.91
N LYS A 111 -11.35 2.60 -15.96
CA LYS A 111 -11.66 1.74 -17.13
C LYS A 111 -10.42 1.11 -17.76
N GLU A 112 -9.30 1.84 -17.82
CA GLU A 112 -7.99 1.30 -18.23
C GLU A 112 -7.60 0.06 -17.42
N LYS A 113 -7.70 0.13 -16.09
CA LYS A 113 -7.33 -0.99 -15.20
C LYS A 113 -8.32 -2.13 -15.27
N ARG A 114 -9.62 -1.82 -15.36
CA ARG A 114 -10.67 -2.84 -15.54
C ARG A 114 -10.47 -3.62 -16.82
N SER A 115 -10.12 -2.96 -17.92
CA SER A 115 -9.74 -3.62 -19.18
C SER A 115 -8.50 -4.48 -19.03
N ARG A 116 -7.43 -3.95 -18.40
CA ARG A 116 -6.21 -4.71 -18.11
C ARG A 116 -6.45 -5.97 -17.27
N TRP A 117 -7.46 -5.95 -16.40
CA TRP A 117 -7.85 -7.09 -15.57
C TRP A 117 -8.88 -8.03 -16.24
N GLY A 118 -9.32 -7.73 -17.46
CA GLY A 118 -10.31 -8.53 -18.19
C GLY A 118 -11.76 -8.35 -17.72
N PHE A 119 -12.05 -7.32 -16.92
CA PHE A 119 -13.42 -7.00 -16.44
C PHE A 119 -14.21 -6.10 -17.40
N ALA A 120 -13.56 -5.54 -18.42
CA ALA A 120 -14.20 -4.77 -19.48
C ALA A 120 -13.69 -5.27 -20.83
N GLY A 121 -14.57 -5.33 -21.83
CA GLY A 121 -14.14 -5.53 -23.22
C GLY A 121 -13.22 -4.37 -23.65
N ALA A 122 -12.25 -4.66 -24.52
CA ALA A 122 -11.23 -3.68 -24.94
C ALA A 122 -11.80 -2.38 -25.58
N ALA A 123 -13.10 -2.32 -25.87
CA ALA A 123 -13.75 -1.24 -26.60
C ALA A 123 -14.18 -0.03 -25.75
N ASP A 124 -14.43 -0.17 -24.44
CA ASP A 124 -14.90 0.94 -23.61
C ASP A 124 -13.84 1.38 -22.59
N LEU A 125 -12.82 2.09 -23.09
CA LEU A 125 -11.79 2.73 -22.26
C LEU A 125 -12.14 4.18 -21.92
N GLY A 126 -13.07 4.79 -22.66
CA GLY A 126 -13.35 6.22 -22.60
C GLY A 126 -14.11 6.65 -21.36
N CYS A 127 -13.80 7.82 -20.84
CA CYS A 127 -14.65 8.46 -19.84
C CYS A 127 -15.87 9.09 -20.52
N GLU A 128 -16.99 9.15 -19.81
CA GLU A 128 -18.22 9.82 -20.25
C GLU A 128 -18.02 11.32 -20.54
N CYS A 129 -16.95 11.91 -20.01
CA CYS A 129 -16.56 13.29 -20.31
C CYS A 129 -15.97 13.48 -21.73
N GLY A 130 -15.88 12.40 -22.52
CA GLY A 130 -15.30 12.40 -23.88
C GLY A 130 -13.79 12.12 -23.93
N THR A 131 -13.12 11.87 -22.80
CA THR A 131 -11.69 11.50 -22.81
C THR A 131 -11.52 10.05 -23.28
N ALA A 132 -10.61 9.82 -24.22
CA ALA A 132 -10.42 8.51 -24.87
C ALA A 132 -10.03 7.37 -23.91
N VAL A 133 -9.30 7.67 -22.83
CA VAL A 133 -8.89 6.68 -21.82
C VAL A 133 -9.10 7.24 -20.43
N GLN A 134 -9.95 6.58 -19.64
CA GLN A 134 -10.12 6.87 -18.22
C GLN A 134 -8.99 6.20 -17.42
N THR A 135 -7.97 6.99 -17.10
CA THR A 135 -6.85 6.62 -16.22
C THR A 135 -7.10 7.13 -14.79
N MET A 136 -6.30 6.69 -13.82
CA MET A 136 -6.38 7.22 -12.45
C MET A 136 -5.98 8.70 -12.35
N SER A 137 -5.10 9.17 -13.23
CA SER A 137 -4.72 10.59 -13.32
C SER A 137 -5.81 11.45 -13.98
N HIS A 138 -6.62 10.86 -14.85
CA HIS A 138 -7.77 11.55 -15.42
C HIS A 138 -8.85 11.81 -14.36
N LEU A 139 -9.11 10.88 -13.44
CA LEU A 139 -10.19 11.01 -12.44
C LEU A 139 -10.08 12.27 -11.56
N ILE A 140 -8.87 12.77 -11.30
CA ILE A 140 -8.64 13.97 -10.48
C ILE A 140 -8.81 15.28 -11.26
N ALA A 141 -8.87 15.21 -12.60
CA ALA A 141 -8.99 16.34 -13.51
C ALA A 141 -10.17 16.20 -14.48
N CYS A 142 -11.10 15.28 -14.19
CA CYS A 142 -12.24 14.99 -15.06
C CYS A 142 -13.23 16.17 -15.03
N SER A 143 -13.66 16.63 -16.21
CA SER A 143 -14.58 17.77 -16.34
C SER A 143 -16.02 17.48 -15.90
N LEU A 144 -16.38 16.21 -15.72
CA LEU A 144 -17.67 15.81 -15.13
C LEU A 144 -17.66 15.87 -13.59
N CYS A 145 -16.49 15.91 -12.98
CA CYS A 145 -16.39 16.07 -11.53
C CYS A 145 -16.66 17.54 -11.18
N PRO A 146 -17.47 17.84 -10.14
CA PRO A 146 -17.76 19.22 -9.73
C PRO A 146 -16.49 20.03 -9.40
N GLU A 147 -15.45 19.34 -8.95
CA GLU A 147 -14.17 19.89 -8.55
C GLU A 147 -13.02 19.14 -9.22
N THR A 148 -11.89 19.81 -9.39
CA THR A 148 -10.62 19.17 -9.76
C THR A 148 -9.61 19.35 -8.64
N CYS A 149 -8.71 18.38 -8.44
CA CYS A 149 -7.74 18.43 -7.36
C CYS A 149 -6.34 18.06 -7.84
N SER A 150 -5.33 18.69 -7.22
CA SER A 150 -3.94 18.31 -7.44
C SER A 150 -3.55 17.08 -6.61
N ARG A 151 -2.32 16.60 -6.78
CA ARG A 151 -1.81 15.52 -5.92
C ARG A 151 -1.60 15.98 -4.49
N GLU A 152 -1.16 17.22 -4.30
CA GLU A 152 -0.96 17.84 -2.98
C GLU A 152 -2.29 17.97 -2.23
N ASP A 153 -3.38 18.28 -2.94
CA ASP A 153 -4.74 18.26 -2.40
C ASP A 153 -5.12 16.87 -1.88
N LEU A 154 -4.84 15.81 -2.65
CA LEU A 154 -5.09 14.43 -2.21
C LEU A 154 -4.29 14.10 -0.95
N MET A 155 -3.03 14.53 -0.87
CA MET A 155 -2.16 14.23 0.27
C MET A 155 -2.58 14.95 1.55
N SER A 156 -3.03 16.19 1.43
CA SER A 156 -3.54 17.01 2.53
C SER A 156 -5.00 16.74 2.89
N ALA A 157 -5.72 15.95 2.09
CA ALA A 157 -7.18 15.77 2.20
C ALA A 157 -7.94 17.11 2.15
N SER A 158 -7.55 18.01 1.23
CA SER A 158 -8.20 19.29 1.06
C SER A 158 -9.66 19.14 0.62
N GLY A 159 -10.50 20.17 0.82
CA GLY A 159 -11.92 20.13 0.44
C GLY A 159 -12.16 19.71 -1.00
N ARG A 160 -11.30 20.14 -1.93
CA ARG A 160 -11.33 19.72 -3.35
C ARG A 160 -11.09 18.22 -3.51
N ALA A 161 -10.08 17.69 -2.83
CA ALA A 161 -9.81 16.24 -2.85
C ALA A 161 -10.94 15.43 -2.24
N LEU A 162 -11.61 15.95 -1.20
CA LEU A 162 -12.77 15.30 -0.59
C LEU A 162 -13.97 15.28 -1.54
N ALA A 163 -14.22 16.39 -2.24
CA ALA A 163 -15.29 16.47 -3.25
C ALA A 163 -15.06 15.48 -4.39
N VAL A 164 -13.83 15.42 -4.92
CA VAL A 164 -13.44 14.43 -5.95
C VAL A 164 -13.58 12.99 -5.43
N ALA A 165 -13.08 12.71 -4.21
CA ALA A 165 -13.16 11.39 -3.63
C ALA A 165 -14.62 10.95 -3.37
N ALA A 166 -15.48 11.87 -2.96
CA ALA A 166 -16.91 11.63 -2.75
C ALA A 166 -17.64 11.36 -4.06
N TYR A 167 -17.36 12.14 -5.12
CA TYR A 167 -17.92 11.93 -6.45
C TYR A 167 -17.62 10.53 -6.99
N TRP A 168 -16.38 10.06 -6.81
CA TRP A 168 -15.94 8.75 -7.27
C TRP A 168 -16.19 7.61 -6.28
N ALA A 169 -16.80 7.85 -5.12
CA ALA A 169 -16.89 6.88 -4.01
C ALA A 169 -17.66 5.60 -4.35
N ASP A 170 -18.60 5.68 -5.29
CA ASP A 170 -19.42 4.53 -5.73
C ASP A 170 -18.90 3.88 -7.03
N ILE A 171 -17.88 4.47 -7.65
CA ILE A 171 -17.38 4.08 -8.98
C ILE A 171 -15.96 3.50 -8.90
N VAL A 172 -15.07 4.09 -8.09
CA VAL A 172 -13.61 3.90 -8.16
C VAL A 172 -13.03 3.09 -7.04
#